data_AF-X6MG60-F1
#
_entry.id   AF-X6MG60-F1
#
_cell.length_a   1.000
_cell.length_b   1.000
_cell.length_c   1.000
_cell.angle_alpha   90.00
_cell.angle_beta   90.00
_cell.angle_gamma   90.00
#
_symmetry.space_group_name_H-M   'P 1'
#
loop_
_entity.id
_entity.type
_entity.pdbx_description
1 polymer ?
#
loop_
_entity_poly.entity_id
_entity_poly.type
_entity_poly.pdbx_seq_one_letter_code
_entity_poly.pdbx_strand_id
1 'polypeptide(L)'
;MMLKYFKSLGHISRRKRLNLVKTRLGSNVMDNSLVLGHNRKRHMTTATSPRATSTLLRRIENDALKKPIALTFKDMYNYSEMMHQTKSPQEQQKLLMKSAQFLRDQVPIRLAHVILALQNLPYGVNQAPSIQQIYDLYLQSYEVCINLPEIMSSPEQEKEFTEFILTRLKEHLLVK
;
A
#
# COMPACT_ATOMS: atom_id res chain seq x y z
N MET A 1 -8.21 5.41 -22.81
CA MET A 1 -9.19 5.63 -21.72
C MET A 1 -8.59 6.33 -20.48
N MET A 2 -7.27 6.26 -20.24
CA MET A 2 -6.56 6.93 -19.12
C MET A 2 -6.49 8.48 -19.19
N LEU A 3 -6.57 9.08 -20.38
CA LEU A 3 -6.49 10.55 -20.55
C LEU A 3 -7.72 11.31 -20.03
N LYS A 4 -8.85 10.62 -19.76
CA LYS A 4 -10.07 11.26 -19.21
C LYS A 4 -9.98 11.50 -17.70
N TYR A 5 -9.14 10.75 -16.97
CA TYR A 5 -9.03 10.88 -15.52
C TYR A 5 -8.25 12.14 -15.07
N PHE A 6 -7.26 12.58 -15.85
CA PHE A 6 -6.40 13.70 -15.45
C PHE A 6 -7.04 15.10 -15.60
N LYS A 7 -8.07 15.25 -16.44
CA LYS A 7 -8.81 16.53 -16.56
C LYS A 7 -9.76 16.82 -15.39
N SER A 8 -10.08 15.82 -14.56
CA SER A 8 -11.09 15.94 -13.49
C SER A 8 -10.54 16.45 -12.14
N LEU A 9 -9.21 16.57 -11.97
CA LEU A 9 -8.60 16.88 -10.67
C LEU A 9 -8.05 18.32 -10.56
N GLY A 10 -8.29 19.15 -11.57
CA GLY A 10 -7.77 20.51 -11.64
C GLY A 10 -8.61 21.59 -10.96
N HIS A 11 -9.11 21.40 -9.73
CA HIS A 11 -9.75 22.50 -8.96
C HIS A 11 -9.82 22.21 -7.45
N ILE A 12 -8.71 22.27 -6.72
CA ILE A 12 -8.78 22.52 -5.26
C ILE A 12 -7.70 23.54 -4.89
N SER A 13 -8.20 24.74 -4.60
CA SER A 13 -7.46 25.95 -4.25
C SER A 13 -6.82 25.86 -2.86
N ARG A 14 -5.64 26.48 -2.73
CA ARG A 14 -4.84 26.63 -1.50
C ARG A 14 -5.44 27.68 -0.54
N ARG A 15 -5.05 27.58 0.75
CA ARG A 15 -5.26 28.50 1.93
C ARG A 15 -6.47 28.10 2.79
N LYS A 16 -6.41 28.03 4.13
CA LYS A 16 -5.64 28.78 5.14
C LYS A 16 -5.26 27.91 6.35
N ARG A 17 -4.03 28.09 6.84
CA ARG A 17 -3.59 27.84 8.24
C ARG A 17 -3.66 29.20 8.95
N LEU A 18 -4.22 29.28 10.17
CA LEU A 18 -3.67 30.02 11.31
C LEU A 18 -4.58 29.92 12.56
N ASN A 19 -3.95 29.50 13.67
CA ASN A 19 -4.11 29.89 15.08
C ASN A 19 -5.44 29.74 15.83
N LEU A 20 -5.41 29.00 16.97
CA LEU A 20 -5.67 29.61 18.28
C LEU A 20 -5.00 28.82 19.43
N VAL A 21 -4.76 29.54 20.51
CA VAL A 21 -3.80 29.34 21.61
C VAL A 21 -4.46 28.74 22.86
N LYS A 22 -3.64 27.99 23.62
CA LYS A 22 -3.66 27.60 25.05
C LYS A 22 -4.82 28.08 25.96
N THR A 23 -5.23 27.15 26.85
CA THR A 23 -5.41 27.33 28.31
C THR A 23 -5.11 25.99 29.00
N ARG A 24 -3.97 25.85 29.72
CA ARG A 24 -3.77 25.99 31.18
C ARG A 24 -4.76 25.19 32.04
N LEU A 25 -4.25 24.15 32.72
CA LEU A 25 -4.66 23.75 34.08
C LEU A 25 -3.53 22.94 34.76
N GLY A 26 -3.21 23.31 35.99
CA GLY A 26 -2.89 22.36 37.07
C GLY A 26 -1.45 21.91 37.24
N SER A 27 -0.72 22.64 38.09
CA SER A 27 0.46 22.18 38.83
C SER A 27 0.17 20.98 39.73
N ASN A 28 1.06 19.97 39.75
CA ASN A 28 1.45 19.31 40.99
C ASN A 28 2.82 18.64 40.82
N VAL A 29 3.79 19.20 41.54
CA VAL A 29 5.10 18.62 41.82
C VAL A 29 4.89 17.64 42.98
N MET A 30 5.25 16.38 42.80
CA MET A 30 5.85 15.59 43.86
C MET A 30 6.93 14.70 43.26
N ASP A 31 8.11 14.92 43.81
CA ASP A 31 9.33 14.14 43.68
C ASP A 31 9.09 12.70 44.14
N ASN A 32 9.62 11.72 43.42
CA ASN A 32 9.89 10.41 43.98
C ASN A 32 11.02 9.73 43.19
N SER A 33 12.18 9.76 43.82
CA SER A 33 13.41 9.08 43.49
C SER A 33 13.25 7.57 43.25
N LEU A 34 14.07 7.08 42.31
CA LEU A 34 14.73 5.77 42.32
C LEU A 34 13.87 4.51 42.51
N VAL A 35 13.54 3.85 41.39
CA VAL A 35 13.47 2.38 41.36
C VAL A 35 14.23 1.85 40.13
N LEU A 36 15.46 1.37 40.39
CA LEU A 36 16.19 0.43 39.56
C LEU A 36 15.37 -0.88 39.49
N GLY A 37 14.57 -1.02 38.44
CA GLY A 37 13.70 -2.17 38.20
C GLY A 37 14.11 -2.95 36.96
N HIS A 38 15.04 -3.88 37.15
CA HIS A 38 15.29 -5.09 36.38
C HIS A 38 14.57 -5.24 35.03
N ASN A 39 15.41 -5.27 34.00
CA ASN A 39 15.16 -5.63 32.60
C ASN A 39 14.42 -6.99 32.49
N ARG A 40 13.09 -6.97 32.64
CA ARG A 40 12.26 -8.12 32.31
C ARG A 40 11.98 -8.08 30.82
N LYS A 41 12.63 -9.00 30.09
CA LYS A 41 12.21 -9.48 28.78
C LYS A 41 10.69 -9.73 28.82
N ARG A 42 9.90 -8.74 28.41
CA ARG A 42 8.47 -8.93 28.20
C ARG A 42 8.34 -9.69 26.90
N HIS A 43 8.11 -10.99 27.02
CA HIS A 43 7.58 -11.80 25.95
C HIS A 43 6.45 -11.02 25.28
N MET A 44 6.57 -10.81 23.98
CA MET A 44 5.48 -10.34 23.14
C MET A 44 4.37 -11.38 23.20
N THR A 45 3.40 -11.17 24.08
CA THR A 45 2.09 -11.80 23.91
C THR A 45 1.43 -11.06 22.77
N THR A 46 1.54 -11.66 21.58
CA THR A 46 0.85 -11.26 20.37
C THR A 46 -0.64 -11.09 20.69
N ALA A 47 -1.11 -9.85 20.71
CA ALA A 47 -2.54 -9.57 20.75
C ALA A 47 -3.14 -10.12 19.45
N THR A 48 -3.74 -11.30 19.54
CA THR A 48 -4.39 -11.99 18.44
C THR A 48 -5.62 -11.19 18.01
N SER A 49 -5.42 -10.27 17.07
CA SER A 49 -6.47 -9.94 16.11
C SER A 49 -6.75 -11.20 15.26
N PRO A 50 -7.94 -11.43 14.69
CA PRO A 50 -8.30 -12.65 13.94
C PRO A 50 -7.53 -12.86 12.61
N ARG A 51 -6.33 -12.31 12.49
CA ARG A 51 -5.90 -11.48 11.36
C ARG A 51 -4.62 -12.06 10.76
N ALA A 52 -4.74 -12.49 9.51
CA ALA A 52 -3.76 -13.23 8.71
C ALA A 52 -3.36 -14.61 9.27
N THR A 53 -3.58 -15.65 8.47
CA THR A 53 -3.03 -16.98 8.77
C THR A 53 -1.50 -16.91 8.83
N SER A 54 -0.87 -17.73 9.68
CA SER A 54 0.60 -17.81 9.79
C SER A 54 1.31 -18.05 8.45
N THR A 55 0.65 -18.75 7.52
CA THR A 55 1.10 -18.97 6.15
C THR A 55 1.15 -17.67 5.33
N LEU A 56 0.13 -16.82 5.46
CA LEU A 56 0.04 -15.54 4.77
C LEU A 56 1.12 -14.57 5.26
N LEU A 57 1.33 -14.50 6.58
CA LEU A 57 2.38 -13.67 7.18
C LEU A 57 3.77 -14.10 6.69
N ARG A 58 4.06 -15.40 6.67
CA ARG A 58 5.33 -15.91 6.14
C ARG A 58 5.52 -15.55 4.66
N ARG A 59 4.45 -15.57 3.86
CA ARG A 59 4.51 -15.15 2.46
C ARG A 59 4.80 -13.65 2.32
N ILE A 60 4.16 -12.81 3.13
CA ILE A 60 4.41 -11.37 3.19
C ILE A 60 5.87 -11.10 3.53
N GLU A 61 6.42 -11.75 4.55
CA GLU A 61 7.83 -11.63 4.91
C GLU A 61 8.74 -12.02 3.75
N ASN A 62 8.48 -13.15 3.08
CA ASN A 62 9.25 -13.59 1.92
C ASN A 62 9.18 -12.61 0.74
N ASP A 63 8.01 -12.06 0.44
CA ASP A 63 7.84 -11.10 -0.64
C ASP A 63 8.47 -9.75 -0.31
N ALA A 64 8.48 -9.34 0.97
CA ALA A 64 9.14 -8.12 1.42
C ALA A 64 10.68 -8.20 1.40
N LEU A 65 11.26 -9.41 1.33
CA LEU A 65 12.71 -9.55 1.10
C LEU A 65 13.10 -9.20 -0.35
N LYS A 66 12.16 -9.26 -1.29
CA LYS A 66 12.43 -8.96 -2.71
C LYS A 66 12.50 -7.45 -2.92
N LYS A 67 13.53 -6.96 -3.60
CA LYS A 67 13.64 -5.52 -3.89
C LYS A 67 12.59 -5.07 -4.93
N PRO A 68 11.76 -4.05 -4.64
CA PRO A 68 10.83 -3.51 -5.62
C PRO A 68 11.58 -2.91 -6.82
N ILE A 69 11.07 -3.14 -8.03
CA ILE A 69 11.62 -2.53 -9.25
C ILE A 69 11.23 -1.05 -9.27
N ALA A 70 12.24 -0.18 -9.35
CA ALA A 70 12.05 1.25 -9.56
C ALA A 70 11.81 1.53 -11.04
N LEU A 71 10.76 2.28 -11.35
CA LEU A 71 10.49 2.78 -12.70
C LEU A 71 10.93 4.23 -12.77
N THR A 72 11.76 4.56 -13.76
CA THR A 72 12.13 5.94 -14.05
C THR A 72 11.06 6.60 -14.92
N PHE A 73 11.04 7.94 -14.92
CA PHE A 73 10.18 8.67 -15.85
C PHE A 73 10.51 8.34 -17.32
N LYS A 74 11.78 8.06 -17.63
CA LYS A 74 12.21 7.68 -18.97
C LYS A 74 11.61 6.34 -19.40
N ASP A 75 11.51 5.37 -18.49
CA ASP A 75 10.86 4.08 -18.77
C ASP A 75 9.38 4.26 -19.09
N MET A 76 8.68 5.08 -18.30
CA MET A 76 7.27 5.40 -18.52
C MET A 76 7.05 6.12 -19.85
N TYR A 77 7.90 7.10 -20.16
CA TYR A 77 7.86 7.83 -21.42
C TYR A 77 8.08 6.89 -22.61
N ASN A 78 9.14 6.07 -22.58
CA ASN A 78 9.43 5.12 -23.64
C ASN A 78 8.28 4.12 -23.83
N TYR A 79 7.67 3.63 -22.75
CA TYR A 79 6.50 2.76 -22.84
C TYR A 79 5.31 3.47 -23.50
N SER A 80 5.05 4.74 -23.14
CA SER A 80 3.99 5.52 -23.77
C SER A 80 4.23 5.75 -25.26
N GLU A 81 5.46 6.09 -25.65
CA GLU A 81 5.86 6.24 -27.06
C GLU A 81 5.67 4.93 -27.83
N MET A 82 6.13 3.80 -27.28
CA MET A 82 5.92 2.48 -27.90
C MET A 82 4.43 2.19 -28.12
N MET A 83 3.58 2.47 -27.14
CA MET A 83 2.13 2.28 -27.26
C MET A 83 1.50 3.16 -28.34
N HIS A 84 1.97 4.41 -28.50
CA HIS A 84 1.47 5.33 -29.54
C HIS A 84 1.96 4.98 -30.94
N GLN A 85 3.20 4.49 -31.07
CA GLN A 85 3.81 4.15 -32.35
C GLN A 85 3.33 2.79 -32.90
N THR A 86 2.94 1.87 -32.02
CA THR A 86 2.43 0.56 -32.40
C THR A 86 1.05 0.70 -33.06
N LYS A 87 0.94 0.37 -34.35
CA LYS A 87 -0.33 0.47 -35.11
C LYS A 87 -1.13 -0.83 -35.15
N SER A 88 -0.46 -1.97 -34.95
CA SER A 88 -1.13 -3.28 -34.91
C SER A 88 -1.89 -3.46 -33.58
N PRO A 89 -3.20 -3.77 -33.61
CA PRO A 89 -3.96 -4.08 -32.40
C PRO A 89 -3.38 -5.25 -31.60
N GLN A 90 -2.85 -6.28 -32.29
CA GLN A 90 -2.27 -7.46 -31.66
C GLN A 90 -0.98 -7.12 -30.90
N GLU A 91 -0.15 -6.23 -31.45
CA GLU A 91 1.08 -5.79 -30.80
C GLU A 91 0.79 -4.88 -29.61
N GLN A 92 -0.21 -3.99 -29.70
CA GLN A 92 -0.67 -3.18 -28.57
C GLN A 92 -1.17 -4.07 -27.43
N GLN A 93 -1.94 -5.11 -27.75
CA GLN A 93 -2.43 -6.06 -26.75
C GLN A 93 -1.27 -6.76 -26.04
N LYS A 94 -0.22 -7.17 -26.77
CA LYS A 94 0.98 -7.77 -26.15
C LYS A 94 1.69 -6.81 -25.18
N LEU A 95 1.74 -5.51 -25.49
CA LEU A 95 2.32 -4.51 -24.58
C LEU A 95 1.48 -4.35 -23.31
N LEU A 96 0.15 -4.27 -23.44
CA LEU A 96 -0.77 -4.23 -22.29
C LEU A 96 -0.60 -5.47 -21.40
N MET A 97 -0.57 -6.66 -21.99
CA MET A 97 -0.34 -7.90 -21.25
C MET A 97 0.99 -7.90 -20.49
N LYS A 98 2.08 -7.42 -21.11
CA LYS A 98 3.37 -7.26 -20.44
C LYS A 98 3.28 -6.30 -19.25
N SER A 99 2.55 -5.19 -19.40
CA SER A 99 2.36 -4.24 -18.29
C SER A 99 1.53 -4.83 -17.15
N ALA A 100 0.49 -5.60 -17.47
CA ALA A 100 -0.33 -6.31 -16.48
C ALA A 100 0.50 -7.35 -15.71
N GLN A 101 1.33 -8.13 -16.42
CA GLN A 101 2.24 -9.10 -15.80
C GLN A 101 3.26 -8.41 -14.89
N PHE A 102 3.86 -7.30 -15.33
CA PHE A 102 4.76 -6.51 -14.49
C PHE A 102 4.07 -6.05 -13.20
N LEU A 103 2.84 -5.53 -13.29
CA LEU A 103 2.09 -5.08 -12.11
C LEU A 103 1.74 -6.25 -11.19
N ARG A 104 1.31 -7.37 -11.75
CA ARG A 104 1.01 -8.59 -10.99
C ARG A 104 2.20 -9.04 -10.14
N ASP A 105 3.41 -8.96 -10.66
CA ASP A 105 4.62 -9.36 -9.93
C ASP A 105 5.04 -8.30 -8.91
N GLN A 106 4.93 -7.01 -9.26
CA GLN A 106 5.46 -5.91 -8.45
C GLN A 106 4.51 -5.42 -7.36
N VAL A 107 3.20 -5.47 -7.57
CA VAL A 107 2.20 -4.97 -6.61
C VAL A 107 2.24 -5.76 -5.30
N PRO A 108 2.22 -7.12 -5.28
CA PRO A 108 2.33 -7.89 -4.03
C PRO A 108 3.61 -7.56 -3.24
N ILE A 109 4.75 -7.43 -3.93
CA ILE A 109 6.03 -7.06 -3.31
C ILE A 109 5.90 -5.71 -2.60
N ARG A 110 5.35 -4.70 -3.29
CA ARG A 110 5.18 -3.35 -2.72
C ARG A 110 4.20 -3.34 -1.55
N LEU A 111 3.09 -4.06 -1.65
CA LEU A 111 2.13 -4.20 -0.55
C LEU A 111 2.76 -4.87 0.66
N ALA A 112 3.56 -5.93 0.47
CA ALA A 112 4.26 -6.61 1.57
C ALA A 112 5.18 -5.65 2.35
N HIS A 113 5.93 -4.79 1.65
CA HIS A 113 6.76 -3.77 2.30
C HIS A 113 5.92 -2.80 3.13
N VAL A 114 4.79 -2.32 2.59
CA VAL A 114 3.91 -1.38 3.31
C VAL A 114 3.31 -2.06 4.55
N ILE A 115 2.85 -3.30 4.43
CA ILE A 115 2.29 -4.07 5.55
C ILE A 115 3.32 -4.21 6.68
N LEU A 116 4.56 -4.61 6.37
CA LEU A 116 5.63 -4.69 7.37
C LEU A 116 5.98 -3.32 7.96
N ALA A 117 6.00 -2.27 7.14
CA ALA A 117 6.26 -0.92 7.63
C ALA A 117 5.18 -0.45 8.62
N LEU A 118 3.91 -0.75 8.35
CA LEU A 118 2.78 -0.45 9.24
C LEU A 118 2.86 -1.24 10.55
N GLN A 119 3.29 -2.49 10.51
CA GLN A 119 3.49 -3.32 11.72
C GLN A 119 4.62 -2.78 12.60
N ASN A 120 5.71 -2.31 11.98
CA ASN A 120 6.94 -1.90 12.64
C ASN A 120 6.98 -0.40 12.99
N LEU A 121 5.84 0.30 12.97
CA LEU A 121 5.78 1.70 13.36
C LEU A 121 6.25 1.90 14.82
N PRO A 122 7.03 2.95 15.10
CA PRO A 122 7.59 3.17 16.42
C PRO A 122 6.52 3.62 17.43
N TYR A 123 6.86 3.54 18.72
CA TYR A 123 6.04 4.03 19.85
C TYR A 123 4.64 3.41 19.97
N GLY A 124 4.41 2.24 19.37
CA GLY A 124 3.11 1.54 19.44
C GLY A 124 2.00 2.21 18.62
N VAL A 125 2.34 3.13 17.72
CA VAL A 125 1.37 3.84 16.85
C VAL A 125 0.63 2.86 15.93
N ASN A 126 1.24 1.71 15.64
CA ASN A 126 0.56 0.63 14.91
C ASN A 126 -0.76 0.20 15.57
N GLN A 127 -0.92 0.33 16.90
CA GLN A 127 -2.16 -0.05 17.61
C GLN A 127 -3.30 0.96 17.46
N ALA A 128 -3.04 2.15 16.89
CA ALA A 128 -4.08 3.16 16.68
C ALA A 128 -5.18 2.63 15.74
N PRO A 129 -6.47 2.83 16.05
CA PRO A 129 -7.58 2.28 15.25
C PRO A 129 -7.53 2.66 13.77
N SER A 130 -7.14 3.89 13.45
CA SER A 130 -6.98 4.36 12.07
C SER A 130 -5.86 3.62 11.32
N ILE A 131 -4.75 3.33 11.99
CA ILE A 131 -3.62 2.59 11.41
C ILE A 131 -3.98 1.12 11.24
N GLN A 132 -4.72 0.54 12.18
CA GLN A 132 -5.25 -0.81 12.05
C GLN A 132 -6.21 -0.91 10.86
N GLN A 133 -7.15 0.02 10.69
CA GLN A 133 -8.03 0.05 9.52
C GLN A 133 -7.24 0.06 8.20
N ILE A 134 -6.20 0.89 8.11
CA ILE A 134 -5.32 0.93 6.95
C ILE A 134 -4.61 -0.43 6.77
N TYR A 135 -4.02 -0.98 7.83
CA TYR A 135 -3.36 -2.27 7.80
C TYR A 135 -4.28 -3.39 7.29
N ASP A 136 -5.55 -3.41 7.70
CA ASP A 136 -6.55 -4.37 7.17
C ASP A 136 -6.76 -4.23 5.68
N LEU A 137 -6.94 -3.00 5.21
CA LEU A 137 -7.15 -2.74 3.78
C LEU A 137 -5.94 -3.18 2.95
N TYR A 138 -4.72 -2.94 3.43
CA TYR A 138 -3.50 -3.41 2.78
C TYR A 138 -3.37 -4.93 2.82
N LEU A 139 -3.68 -5.56 3.95
CA LEU A 139 -3.62 -7.01 4.12
C LEU A 139 -4.62 -7.72 3.19
N GLN A 140 -5.88 -7.28 3.17
CA GLN A 140 -6.91 -7.81 2.27
C GLN A 140 -6.51 -7.62 0.81
N SER A 141 -5.95 -6.46 0.46
CA SER A 141 -5.49 -6.22 -0.91
C SER A 141 -4.36 -7.15 -1.31
N TYR A 142 -3.40 -7.39 -0.41
CA TYR A 142 -2.31 -8.32 -0.65
C TYR A 142 -2.83 -9.74 -0.87
N GLU A 143 -3.70 -10.23 0.01
CA GLU A 143 -4.28 -11.57 -0.08
C GLU A 143 -5.01 -11.79 -1.41
N VAL A 144 -5.79 -10.81 -1.88
CA VAL A 144 -6.45 -10.95 -3.18
C VAL A 144 -5.43 -10.91 -4.32
N CYS A 145 -4.44 -10.01 -4.29
CA CYS A 145 -3.43 -9.91 -5.34
C CYS A 145 -2.64 -11.22 -5.54
N ILE A 146 -2.33 -11.93 -4.46
CA ILE A 146 -1.56 -13.18 -4.53
C ILE A 146 -2.36 -14.40 -5.00
N ASN A 147 -3.69 -14.30 -4.96
CA ASN A 147 -4.63 -15.38 -5.35
C ASN A 147 -5.12 -15.24 -6.79
N LEU A 148 -4.74 -14.17 -7.49
CA LEU A 148 -5.05 -14.02 -8.91
C LEU A 148 -4.40 -15.18 -9.71
N PRO A 149 -5.01 -15.66 -10.80
CA PRO A 149 -4.49 -16.77 -11.61
C PRO A 149 -3.26 -16.37 -12.43
N GLU A 150 -2.23 -17.22 -12.51
CA GLU A 150 -0.91 -16.94 -13.12
C GLU A 150 -0.95 -16.63 -14.61
N ILE A 151 -1.99 -17.08 -15.31
CA ILE A 151 -2.07 -17.04 -16.76
C ILE A 151 -2.68 -15.69 -17.16
N MET A 152 -1.84 -14.76 -17.61
CA MET A 152 -2.23 -13.58 -18.38
C MET A 152 -1.93 -13.85 -19.86
N SER A 153 -2.47 -14.94 -20.42
CA SER A 153 -2.23 -15.32 -21.82
C SER A 153 -3.40 -14.95 -22.72
N SER A 154 -4.54 -14.57 -22.15
CA SER A 154 -5.70 -14.08 -22.89
C SER A 154 -5.94 -12.58 -22.66
N PRO A 155 -6.43 -11.84 -23.68
CA PRO A 155 -6.85 -10.45 -23.53
C PRO A 155 -7.93 -10.23 -22.46
N GLU A 156 -8.81 -11.21 -22.27
CA GLU A 156 -9.91 -11.13 -21.31
C GLU A 156 -9.38 -11.11 -19.86
N GLN A 157 -8.36 -11.91 -19.58
CA GLN A 157 -7.70 -11.95 -18.27
C GLN A 157 -6.96 -10.65 -17.94
N GLU A 158 -6.33 -10.03 -18.94
CA GLU A 158 -5.70 -8.71 -18.79
C GLU A 158 -6.76 -7.66 -18.40
N LYS A 159 -7.91 -7.67 -19.08
CA LYS A 159 -9.00 -6.75 -18.80
C LYS A 159 -9.56 -6.94 -17.39
N GLU A 160 -9.81 -8.19 -16.98
CA GLU A 160 -10.28 -8.53 -15.64
C GLU A 160 -9.30 -8.05 -14.56
N PHE A 161 -7.99 -8.25 -14.78
CA PHE A 161 -6.95 -7.74 -13.89
C PHE A 161 -6.98 -6.21 -13.77
N THR A 162 -7.11 -5.51 -14.90
CA THR A 162 -7.18 -4.05 -14.92
C THR A 162 -8.42 -3.55 -14.16
N GLU A 163 -9.58 -4.16 -14.36
CA GLU A 163 -10.81 -3.82 -13.63
C GLU A 163 -10.69 -4.10 -12.13
N PHE A 164 -10.05 -5.21 -11.77
CA PHE A 164 -9.74 -5.56 -10.38
C PHE A 164 -8.88 -4.49 -9.71
N ILE A 165 -7.73 -4.13 -10.31
CA ILE A 165 -6.82 -3.11 -9.76
C ILE A 165 -7.52 -1.76 -9.62
N LEU A 166 -8.32 -1.35 -10.62
CA LEU A 166 -9.08 -0.10 -10.56
C LEU A 166 -10.10 -0.08 -9.42
N THR A 167 -10.74 -1.21 -9.13
CA THR A 167 -11.67 -1.34 -8.01
C THR A 167 -10.93 -1.18 -6.68
N ARG A 168 -9.81 -1.87 -6.49
CA ARG A 168 -8.99 -1.74 -5.27
C ARG A 168 -8.46 -0.33 -5.08
N LEU A 169 -7.96 0.33 -6.13
CA LEU A 169 -7.49 1.71 -6.04
C LEU A 169 -8.57 2.66 -5.52
N LYS A 170 -9.82 2.49 -5.95
CA LYS A 170 -10.94 3.30 -5.46
C LYS A 170 -11.19 3.08 -3.97
N GLU A 171 -11.10 1.86 -3.47
CA GLU A 171 -11.28 1.57 -2.04
C GLU A 171 -10.20 2.24 -1.18
N HIS A 172 -8.93 2.20 -1.61
CA HIS A 172 -7.82 2.85 -0.89
C HIS A 172 -7.88 4.38 -0.92
N LEU A 173 -8.48 4.98 -1.96
CA LEU A 173 -8.69 6.43 -2.07
C LEU A 173 -9.74 6.98 -1.10
N LEU A 174 -10.58 6.13 -0.52
CA LEU A 174 -11.67 6.55 0.38
C LEU A 174 -11.26 6.66 1.85
N VAL A 175 -10.05 6.24 2.20
CA VAL A 175 -9.47 6.48 3.52
C VAL A 175 -9.03 7.95 3.59
N LYS A 176 -9.85 8.79 4.23
CA LYS A 176 -9.63 10.23 4.42
C LYS A 176 -8.96 10.54 5.74
#